data_AF-A0A7Y5H8Y0-F1
#
_entry.id   AF-A0A7Y5H8Y0-F1
#
_cell.length_a   1.000
_cell.length_b   1.000
_cell.length_c   1.000
_cell.angle_alpha   90.00
_cell.angle_beta   90.00
_cell.angle_gamma   90.00
#
_symmetry.space_group_name_H-M   'P 1'
#
loop_
_entity.id
_entity.type
_entity.pdbx_description
1 polymer ?
#
loop_
_entity_poly.entity_id
_entity_poly.type
_entity_poly.pdbx_seq_one_letter_code
_entity_poly.pdbx_strand_id
1 'polypeptide(L)'
;VLAGVAALVAVVRVRPGGLPAEPWIVGASLLASAAMLGTVLDTMVLGHWYLVKKGMSFDHLRRMNGFFGLSVAFRALVLGAEAILLTQVFRAATTDQLLIFLRLAVGVAGPAILAWMTWRCIRLKSNQSATGILYVACVFVLIGEMVATWSLRAL
;
A
#
# COMPACT_ATOMS: atom_id res chain seq x y z
N VAL A 1 13.18 -1.72 -8.86
CA VAL A 1 12.30 -1.41 -10.01
C VAL A 1 12.30 -2.53 -11.05
N LEU A 2 13.43 -2.87 -11.69
CA LEU A 2 13.48 -3.91 -12.75
C LEU A 2 13.11 -5.33 -12.26
N ALA A 3 13.52 -5.73 -11.05
CA ALA A 3 13.09 -6.99 -10.44
C ALA A 3 11.58 -7.06 -10.16
N GLY A 4 10.96 -5.91 -9.86
CA GLY A 4 9.50 -5.80 -9.67
C GLY A 4 8.74 -5.92 -10.99
N VAL A 5 9.29 -5.39 -12.09
CA VAL A 5 8.73 -5.56 -13.45
C VAL A 5 8.87 -7.01 -13.93
N ALA A 6 9.97 -7.70 -13.62
CA ALA A 6 10.14 -9.11 -13.96
C ALA A 6 9.17 -10.02 -13.18
N ALA A 7 8.92 -9.74 -11.90
CA ALA A 7 7.89 -10.41 -11.11
C ALA A 7 6.48 -10.14 -11.66
N LEU A 8 6.23 -8.94 -12.19
CA LEU A 8 4.98 -8.54 -12.86
C LEU A 8 4.65 -9.45 -14.06
N VAL A 9 5.63 -9.73 -14.91
CA VAL A 9 5.46 -10.57 -16.11
C VAL A 9 5.25 -12.04 -15.73
N ALA A 10 5.93 -12.52 -14.68
CA ALA A 10 5.79 -13.89 -14.22
C ALA A 10 4.41 -14.17 -13.58
N VAL A 11 3.88 -13.24 -12.79
CA VAL A 11 2.57 -13.40 -12.11
C VAL A 11 1.40 -13.37 -13.10
N VAL A 12 1.48 -12.57 -14.17
CA VAL A 12 0.46 -12.53 -15.23
C VAL A 12 0.41 -13.85 -16.03
N ARG A 13 1.54 -14.56 -16.15
CA ARG A 13 1.64 -15.81 -16.94
C ARG A 13 1.12 -17.06 -16.23
N VAL A 14 0.95 -17.03 -14.89
CA VAL A 14 0.76 -18.26 -14.08
C VAL A 14 -0.62 -18.32 -13.41
N ARG A 15 -1.65 -17.58 -13.87
CA ARG A 15 -3.01 -17.80 -13.35
C ARG A 15 -3.65 -19.03 -13.99
N PRO A 16 -3.84 -20.17 -13.29
CA PRO A 16 -4.62 -21.28 -13.79
C PRO A 16 -6.08 -21.04 -13.39
N GLY A 17 -6.97 -20.81 -14.36
CA GLY A 17 -8.41 -21.02 -14.16
C GLY A 17 -9.30 -19.88 -13.65
N GLY A 18 -8.82 -18.64 -13.51
CA GLY A 18 -9.69 -17.51 -13.11
C GLY A 18 -10.24 -16.75 -14.32
N LEU A 19 -11.51 -16.30 -14.26
CA LEU A 19 -12.14 -15.34 -15.20
C LEU A 19 -11.12 -14.28 -15.66
N PRO A 20 -11.13 -13.84 -16.94
CA PRO A 20 -10.15 -12.88 -17.44
C PRO A 20 -10.34 -11.54 -16.73
N ALA A 21 -9.68 -11.37 -15.58
CA ALA A 21 -9.40 -10.05 -15.05
C ALA A 21 -8.55 -9.36 -16.11
N GLU A 22 -9.11 -8.32 -16.70
CA GLU A 22 -8.47 -7.60 -17.80
C GLU A 22 -7.00 -7.29 -17.42
N PRO A 23 -6.01 -7.63 -18.27
CA PRO A 23 -4.59 -7.56 -17.91
C PRO A 23 -4.14 -6.23 -17.31
N TRP A 24 -4.82 -5.14 -17.68
CA TRP A 24 -4.58 -3.80 -17.17
C TRP A 24 -4.91 -3.65 -15.68
N ILE A 25 -5.93 -4.34 -15.13
CA ILE A 25 -6.32 -4.21 -13.72
C ILE A 25 -5.34 -4.93 -12.80
N VAL A 26 -4.84 -6.09 -13.25
CA VAL A 26 -3.80 -6.84 -12.55
C VAL A 26 -2.50 -6.03 -12.56
N GLY A 27 -2.14 -5.45 -13.71
CA GLY A 27 -1.01 -4.54 -13.81
C GLY A 27 -1.12 -3.33 -12.89
N ALA A 28 -2.29 -2.70 -12.84
CA ALA A 28 -2.56 -1.56 -11.96
C ALA A 28 -2.45 -1.93 -10.47
N SER A 29 -2.96 -3.10 -10.07
CA SER A 29 -2.89 -3.58 -8.68
C SER A 29 -1.45 -3.79 -8.23
N LEU A 30 -0.65 -4.44 -9.07
CA LEU A 30 0.77 -4.67 -8.80
C LEU A 30 1.57 -3.37 -8.75
N LEU A 31 1.30 -2.43 -9.66
CA LEU A 31 1.92 -1.10 -9.64
C LEU A 31 1.54 -0.32 -8.38
N ALA A 32 0.28 -0.38 -7.96
CA ALA A 32 -0.18 0.29 -6.74
C ALA A 32 0.49 -0.30 -5.49
N SER A 33 0.57 -1.63 -5.38
CA SER A 33 1.28 -2.33 -4.31
C SER A 33 2.76 -1.95 -4.27
N ALA A 34 3.44 -1.98 -5.43
CA ALA A 34 4.85 -1.63 -5.52
C ALA A 34 5.12 -0.16 -5.17
N ALA A 35 4.28 0.76 -5.65
CA ALA A 35 4.38 2.19 -5.33
C ALA A 35 4.17 2.43 -3.83
N MET A 36 3.17 1.81 -3.23
CA MET A 36 2.86 1.97 -1.81
C MET A 36 3.96 1.40 -0.90
N LEU A 37 4.48 0.21 -1.21
CA LEU A 37 5.62 -0.38 -0.50
C LEU A 37 6.91 0.44 -0.67
N GLY A 38 7.22 0.88 -1.89
CA GLY A 38 8.41 1.69 -2.14
C GLY A 38 8.36 3.02 -1.39
N THR A 39 7.26 3.77 -1.55
CA THR A 39 7.13 5.09 -0.93
C THR A 39 7.09 5.03 0.59
N VAL A 40 6.46 4.02 1.21
CA VAL A 40 6.46 3.90 2.68
C VAL A 40 7.85 3.56 3.20
N LEU A 41 8.60 2.67 2.54
CA LEU A 41 9.97 2.32 2.93
C LEU A 41 10.91 3.51 2.77
N ASP A 42 10.87 4.19 1.63
CA ASP A 42 11.71 5.36 1.36
C ASP A 42 11.43 6.48 2.38
N THR A 43 10.15 6.72 2.69
CA THR A 43 9.74 7.72 3.68
C THR A 43 10.19 7.33 5.09
N MET A 44 10.10 6.05 5.45
CA MET A 44 10.54 5.56 6.77
C MET A 44 12.05 5.62 6.94
N VAL A 45 12.82 5.19 5.93
CA VAL A 45 14.29 5.32 5.92
C VAL A 45 14.69 6.78 6.00
N LEU A 46 14.02 7.66 5.25
CA LEU A 46 14.25 9.10 5.35
C LEU A 46 13.95 9.59 6.78
N GLY A 47 12.82 9.19 7.38
CA GLY A 47 12.50 9.51 8.78
C GLY A 47 13.61 9.08 9.75
N HIS A 48 14.17 7.89 9.58
CA HIS A 48 15.30 7.41 10.39
C HIS A 48 16.53 8.32 10.28
N TRP A 49 16.88 8.76 9.07
CA TRP A 49 17.98 9.72 8.88
C TRP A 49 17.74 11.07 9.59
N TYR A 50 16.48 11.50 9.74
CA TYR A 50 16.13 12.71 10.51
C TYR A 50 16.29 12.54 12.03
N LEU A 51 16.32 11.30 12.54
CA LEU A 51 16.64 11.02 13.94
C LEU A 51 18.14 11.11 14.20
N VAL A 52 18.96 10.64 13.26
CA VAL A 52 20.41 10.55 13.40
C VAL A 52 21.10 11.86 13.08
N LYS A 53 20.69 12.56 12.01
CA LYS A 53 21.31 13.81 11.57
C LYS A 53 20.39 15.01 11.79
N LYS A 54 20.70 15.81 12.81
CA LYS A 54 19.96 17.06 13.12
C LYS A 54 20.24 18.13 12.06
N GLY A 55 19.23 18.92 11.70
CA GLY A 55 19.36 20.10 10.83
C GLY A 55 18.89 19.94 9.37
N MET A 56 18.30 18.81 8.98
CA MET A 56 17.71 18.65 7.64
C MET A 56 16.36 19.37 7.50
N SER A 57 16.10 19.98 6.33
CA SER A 57 14.84 20.68 6.06
C SER A 57 13.66 19.71 6.11
N PHE A 58 12.57 20.06 6.81
CA PHE A 58 11.34 19.27 6.89
C PHE A 58 10.61 19.09 5.55
N ASP A 59 10.99 19.85 4.51
CA ASP A 59 10.31 19.81 3.22
C ASP A 59 10.47 18.47 2.50
N HIS A 60 11.63 17.81 2.62
CA HIS A 60 11.85 16.51 1.98
C HIS A 60 10.96 15.42 2.60
N LEU A 61 10.92 15.34 3.93
CA LEU A 61 10.07 14.39 4.64
C LEU A 61 8.58 14.66 4.36
N ARG A 62 8.18 15.93 4.28
CA ARG A 62 6.81 16.31 3.88
C ARG A 62 6.47 15.85 2.47
N ARG A 63 7.37 16.05 1.50
CA ARG A 63 7.17 15.62 0.10
C ARG A 63 7.08 14.10 -0.01
N MET A 64 7.98 13.37 0.65
CA MET A 64 7.97 11.90 0.66
C MET A 64 6.70 11.34 1.31
N ASN A 65 6.28 11.88 2.45
CA ASN A 65 5.00 11.50 3.06
C ASN A 65 3.79 11.83 2.15
N GLY A 66 3.89 12.89 1.33
CA GLY A 66 2.92 13.19 0.29
C GLY A 66 2.85 12.12 -0.80
N PHE A 67 4.01 11.63 -1.28
CA PHE A 67 4.06 10.51 -2.25
C PHE A 67 3.55 9.20 -1.65
N PHE A 68 3.81 8.95 -0.37
CA PHE A 68 3.21 7.83 0.35
C PHE A 68 1.68 7.95 0.39
N GLY A 69 1.15 9.10 0.80
CA GLY A 69 -0.30 9.35 0.80
C GLY A 69 -0.93 9.22 -0.60
N LEU A 70 -0.26 9.70 -1.65
CA LEU A 70 -0.70 9.53 -3.03
C LEU A 70 -0.74 8.05 -3.45
N SER A 71 0.27 7.26 -3.05
CA SER A 71 0.33 5.84 -3.34
C SER A 71 -0.79 5.06 -2.62
N VAL A 72 -1.13 5.45 -1.38
CA VAL A 72 -2.29 4.91 -0.66
C VAL A 72 -3.60 5.25 -1.38
N ALA A 73 -3.76 6.49 -1.86
CA ALA A 73 -4.94 6.89 -2.64
C ALA A 73 -5.05 6.10 -3.95
N PHE A 74 -3.94 5.92 -4.66
CA PHE A 74 -3.88 5.09 -5.86
C PHE A 74 -4.25 3.63 -5.56
N ARG A 75 -3.76 3.06 -4.45
CA ARG A 75 -4.14 1.71 -4.00
C ARG A 75 -5.63 1.60 -3.71
N ALA A 76 -6.23 2.59 -3.06
CA ALA A 76 -7.66 2.63 -2.77
C ALA A 76 -8.49 2.68 -4.07
N LEU A 77 -8.07 3.47 -5.06
CA LEU A 77 -8.75 3.58 -6.35
C LEU A 77 -8.71 2.25 -7.12
N VAL A 78 -7.55 1.59 -7.17
CA VAL A 78 -7.43 0.29 -7.84
C VAL A 78 -8.28 -0.77 -7.14
N LEU A 79 -8.28 -0.81 -5.80
CA LEU A 79 -9.13 -1.72 -5.05
C LEU A 79 -10.63 -1.46 -5.27
N GLY A 80 -11.03 -0.19 -5.37
CA GLY A 80 -12.40 0.20 -5.70
C GLY A 80 -12.81 -0.21 -7.11
N ALA A 81 -11.91 -0.03 -8.10
CA ALA A 81 -12.14 -0.48 -9.47
C ALA A 81 -12.24 -2.01 -9.56
N GLU A 82 -11.36 -2.74 -8.86
CA GLU A 82 -11.45 -4.20 -8.73
C GLU A 82 -12.82 -4.62 -8.17
N ALA A 83 -13.30 -3.97 -7.10
CA ALA A 83 -14.57 -4.29 -6.47
C ALA A 83 -15.78 -4.03 -7.40
N ILE A 84 -15.78 -2.92 -8.16
CA ILE A 84 -16.87 -2.58 -9.08
C ILE A 84 -16.93 -3.57 -10.25
N LEU A 85 -15.77 -3.89 -10.85
CA LEU A 85 -15.68 -4.77 -12.02
C LEU A 85 -15.92 -6.24 -11.67
N LEU A 86 -15.66 -6.64 -10.42
CA LEU A 86 -15.87 -7.99 -9.91
C LEU A 86 -17.17 -8.12 -9.09
N THR A 87 -18.13 -7.19 -9.24
CA THR A 87 -19.42 -7.20 -8.53
C THR A 87 -20.22 -8.50 -8.68
N GLN A 88 -19.96 -9.30 -9.72
CA GLN A 88 -20.57 -10.64 -9.88
C GLN A 88 -19.91 -11.73 -9.01
N VAL A 89 -18.65 -11.58 -8.61
CA VAL A 89 -17.90 -12.53 -7.76
C VAL A 89 -18.20 -12.29 -6.27
N PHE A 90 -18.36 -11.03 -5.86
CA PHE A 90 -18.64 -10.66 -4.47
C PHE A 90 -19.97 -11.19 -3.92
N ARG A 91 -20.96 -11.47 -4.77
CA ARG A 91 -22.23 -12.08 -4.35
C ARG A 91 -22.12 -13.56 -3.99
N ALA A 92 -21.04 -14.24 -4.40
CA ALA A 92 -20.83 -15.67 -4.16
C ALA A 92 -19.96 -15.99 -2.93
N ALA A 93 -19.20 -15.02 -2.42
CA ALA A 93 -18.22 -15.22 -1.36
C ALA A 93 -18.77 -14.87 0.03
N THR A 94 -19.64 -15.72 0.58
CA THR A 94 -20.13 -15.59 1.96
C THR A 94 -19.07 -15.91 3.03
N THR A 95 -17.90 -16.46 2.64
CA THR A 95 -16.89 -17.00 3.55
C THR A 95 -15.67 -16.09 3.78
N ASP A 96 -15.42 -15.07 2.94
CA ASP A 96 -14.17 -14.26 2.98
C ASP A 96 -14.33 -12.80 3.44
N GLN A 97 -15.46 -12.45 4.06
CA GLN A 97 -15.74 -11.08 4.52
C GLN A 97 -14.66 -10.55 5.48
N LEU A 98 -14.07 -11.42 6.30
CA LEU A 98 -12.98 -11.06 7.20
C LEU A 98 -11.70 -10.69 6.45
N LEU A 99 -11.33 -11.43 5.39
CA LEU A 99 -10.13 -11.14 4.60
C LEU A 99 -10.29 -9.85 3.79
N ILE A 100 -11.49 -9.60 3.26
CA ILE A 100 -11.84 -8.35 2.58
C ILE A 100 -11.76 -7.17 3.56
N PHE A 101 -12.36 -7.32 4.74
CA PHE A 101 -12.29 -6.31 5.79
C PHE A 101 -10.85 -6.03 6.21
N LEU A 102 -10.06 -7.08 6.47
CA LEU A 102 -8.66 -6.96 6.87
C LEU A 102 -7.81 -6.29 5.77
N ARG A 103 -8.07 -6.61 4.50
CA ARG A 103 -7.43 -5.95 3.35
C ARG A 103 -7.76 -4.46 3.28
N LEU A 104 -9.01 -4.07 3.51
CA LEU A 104 -9.42 -2.67 3.50
C LEU A 104 -8.88 -1.92 4.74
N ALA A 105 -9.04 -2.52 5.92
CA ALA A 105 -8.68 -1.92 7.20
C ALA A 105 -7.16 -1.77 7.35
N VAL A 106 -6.41 -2.84 7.09
CA VAL A 106 -4.95 -2.87 7.31
C VAL A 106 -4.19 -2.47 6.05
N GLY A 107 -4.68 -2.83 4.87
CA GLY A 107 -4.00 -2.52 3.60
C GLY A 107 -4.26 -1.12 3.05
N VAL A 108 -5.33 -0.42 3.47
CA VAL A 108 -5.65 0.91 2.93
C VAL A 108 -5.97 1.92 4.04
N ALA A 109 -6.97 1.64 4.88
CA ALA A 109 -7.44 2.60 5.88
C ALA A 109 -6.37 2.92 6.94
N GLY A 110 -5.70 1.91 7.47
CA GLY A 110 -4.59 2.06 8.41
C GLY A 110 -3.45 2.91 7.84
N PRO A 111 -2.87 2.56 6.69
CA PRO A 111 -1.86 3.36 6.01
C PRO A 111 -2.30 4.79 5.71
N ALA A 112 -3.58 5.02 5.33
CA ALA A 112 -4.11 6.35 5.10
C ALA A 112 -4.13 7.20 6.38
N ILE A 113 -4.60 6.62 7.49
CA ILE A 113 -4.62 7.25 8.81
C ILE A 113 -3.19 7.56 9.25
N LEU A 114 -2.27 6.61 9.10
CA LEU A 114 -0.87 6.77 9.50
C LEU A 114 -0.14 7.81 8.63
N ALA A 115 -0.43 7.88 7.32
CA ALA A 115 0.08 8.93 6.44
C ALA A 115 -0.39 10.32 6.88
N TRP A 116 -1.67 10.44 7.27
CA TRP A 116 -2.24 11.67 7.80
C TRP A 116 -1.62 12.05 9.16
N MET A 117 -1.50 11.10 10.09
CA MET A 117 -0.87 11.34 11.40
C MET A 117 0.59 11.76 11.24
N THR A 118 1.33 11.10 10.35
CA THR A 118 2.71 11.47 10.02
C THR A 118 2.78 12.88 9.47
N TRP A 119 1.89 13.25 8.55
CA TRP A 119 1.80 14.62 8.04
C TRP A 119 1.58 15.64 9.16
N ARG A 120 0.69 15.33 10.13
CA ARG A 120 0.46 16.19 11.31
C ARG A 120 1.73 16.34 12.14
N CYS A 121 2.46 15.26 12.42
CA CYS A 121 3.72 15.31 13.17
C CYS A 121 4.82 16.08 12.44
N ILE A 122 4.91 15.95 11.11
CA ILE A 122 5.83 16.72 10.27
C ILE A 122 5.52 18.23 10.39
N ARG A 123 4.24 18.64 10.36
CA ARG A 123 3.88 20.05 10.54
C ARG A 123 4.22 20.59 11.92
N LEU A 124 4.14 19.75 12.96
CA LEU A 124 4.52 20.08 14.33
C LEU A 124 6.05 20.02 14.54
N LYS A 125 6.82 19.71 13.49
CA LYS A 125 8.28 19.54 13.53
C LYS A 125 8.75 18.47 14.53
N SER A 126 7.93 17.45 14.78
CA SER A 126 8.23 16.36 15.73
C SER A 126 8.77 15.12 15.00
N ASN A 127 10.09 15.07 14.81
CA ASN A 127 10.77 13.99 14.05
C ASN A 127 10.67 12.62 14.71
N GLN A 128 10.82 12.54 16.04
CA GLN A 128 10.76 11.26 16.77
C GLN A 128 9.40 10.59 16.63
N SER A 129 8.32 11.36 16.81
CA SER A 129 6.96 10.85 16.65
C SER A 129 6.63 10.50 15.20
N ALA A 130 6.98 11.39 14.25
CA ALA A 130 6.73 11.13 12.83
C ALA A 130 7.41 9.82 12.36
N THR A 131 8.65 9.60 12.79
CA THR A 131 9.39 8.39 12.41
C THR A 131 8.80 7.14 13.06
N GLY A 132 8.41 7.21 14.34
CA GLY A 132 7.71 6.10 15.01
C GLY A 132 6.43 5.67 14.28
N ILE A 133 5.64 6.64 13.80
CA ILE A 133 4.42 6.38 13.02
C ILE A 133 4.76 5.73 11.67
N LEU A 134 5.84 6.17 11.00
CA LEU A 134 6.29 5.59 9.74
C LEU A 134 6.74 4.13 9.87
N TYR A 135 7.36 3.74 10.99
CA TYR A 135 7.66 2.33 11.26
C TYR A 135 6.38 1.48 11.31
N VAL A 136 5.36 1.98 12.03
CA VAL A 136 4.05 1.30 12.10
C VAL A 136 3.38 1.26 10.73
N ALA A 137 3.50 2.34 9.94
CA ALA A 137 2.98 2.38 8.58
C ALA A 137 3.60 1.29 7.70
N CYS A 138 4.93 1.10 7.74
CA CYS A 138 5.59 0.01 7.02
C CYS A 138 5.01 -1.36 7.39
N VAL A 139 4.80 -1.64 8.69
CA VAL A 139 4.24 -2.91 9.15
C VAL A 139 2.82 -3.11 8.64
N PHE A 140 1.98 -2.08 8.70
CA PHE A 140 0.60 -2.13 8.17
C PHE A 140 0.58 -2.41 6.67
N VAL A 141 1.42 -1.71 5.89
CA VAL A 141 1.51 -1.95 4.44
C VAL A 141 1.98 -3.39 4.15
N LEU A 142 3.00 -3.88 4.85
CA LEU A 142 3.49 -5.26 4.67
C LEU A 142 2.40 -6.30 4.97
N ILE A 143 1.72 -6.17 6.12
CA ILE A 143 0.63 -7.09 6.50
C ILE A 143 -0.51 -7.00 5.48
N GLY A 144 -0.90 -5.80 5.07
CA GLY A 144 -1.95 -5.58 4.07
C GLY A 144 -1.66 -6.27 2.74
N GLU A 145 -0.42 -6.19 2.26
CA GLU A 145 0.01 -6.84 1.02
C GLU A 145 0.11 -8.38 1.15
N MET A 146 0.48 -8.89 2.32
CA MET A 146 0.42 -10.33 2.59
C MET A 146 -1.02 -10.85 2.55
N VAL A 147 -1.96 -10.16 3.23
CA VAL A 147 -3.39 -10.49 3.22
C VAL A 147 -3.97 -10.41 1.80
N ALA A 148 -3.53 -9.42 1.01
CA ALA A 148 -3.95 -9.26 -0.37
C ALA A 148 -3.50 -10.45 -1.26
N THR A 149 -2.30 -10.96 -1.04
CA THR A 149 -1.77 -12.12 -1.79
C THR A 149 -2.45 -13.43 -1.38
N TRP A 150 -2.74 -13.60 -0.09
CA TRP A 150 -3.44 -14.77 0.42
C TRP A 150 -4.89 -14.85 -0.08
N SER A 151 -5.63 -13.74 -0.01
CA SER A 151 -7.00 -13.65 -0.54
C SER A 151 -7.07 -13.95 -2.05
N LEU A 152 -6.06 -13.54 -2.82
CA LEU A 152 -5.98 -13.84 -4.25
C LEU A 152 -5.68 -15.32 -4.58
N ARG A 153 -5.14 -16.10 -3.64
CA ARG A 153 -4.85 -17.53 -3.82
C ARG A 153 -5.94 -18.45 -3.29
N ALA A 154 -6.83 -17.94 -2.45
CA ALA A 154 -7.95 -18.68 -1.87
C ALA A 154 -9.19 -18.74 -2.80
N LEU A 155 -9.25 -17.84 -3.79
CA LEU A 155 -10.23 -17.80 -4.89
C LEU A 155 -9.74 -18.62 -6.08
#